data_AF-A0A0N7JEU4-F1
#
_entry.id   AF-A0A0N7JEU4-F1
#
_cell.length_a   1.000
_cell.length_b   1.000
_cell.length_c   1.000
_cell.angle_alpha   90.00
_cell.angle_beta   90.00
_cell.angle_gamma   90.00
#
_symmetry.space_group_name_H-M   'P 1'
#
loop_
_entity.id
_entity.type
_entity.pdbx_description
1 polymer ?
#
loop_
_entity_poly.entity_id
_entity_poly.type
_entity_poly.pdbx_seq_one_letter_code
_entity_poly.pdbx_strand_id
1 'polypeptide(L)'
;MFFHHLKNFSPYSGHIYNDMRVPLIKKHDRHFSKSPHRFDLMDRLGYFPFKELIRGGRAYFISDLDLFDFLSMDERTFENYVTDFFQDWDISKQDIFLKSFLNGYDTGIIDYERNIGTSYQTLPQEQKMQYLHTFCLYCLDFLYFDGDLDEHLFHNLGYLQASLYRGFVEINNIESILAGRSVGIRLHFDSYLKVLSSAKARGEITPTILTESEAVNESAIPINTRIELLCDLEEVRTIWWVLTAPIKTKNGVQDAVFNVQEINRFLGSAFSSGAFPEAFKTGDEYIEKRTSKGDMRSILNALMYVTYQLNHEHNRSANLIEYASSLIQHFPVFSGSKPESVKSVMATHTPNGMKVLKDSQSVNPHVEEMISVLKKHKILH
;
A
#
# COMPACT_ATOMS: atom_id res chain seq x y z
N MET A 1 -6.39 24.58 17.41
CA MET A 1 -7.25 23.80 16.49
C MET A 1 -6.49 23.59 15.19
N PHE A 2 -6.60 22.38 14.63
CA PHE A 2 -5.85 21.97 13.44
C PHE A 2 -6.46 22.59 12.17
N PHE A 3 -5.64 22.74 11.12
CA PHE A 3 -6.09 22.96 9.74
C PHE A 3 -6.83 24.27 9.40
N HIS A 4 -6.82 25.28 10.27
CA HIS A 4 -7.45 26.59 10.01
C HIS A 4 -6.87 27.34 8.80
N HIS A 5 -5.70 26.93 8.31
CA HIS A 5 -5.07 27.49 7.12
C HIS A 5 -5.61 26.89 5.81
N LEU A 6 -6.39 25.81 5.86
CA LEU A 6 -6.98 25.20 4.68
C LEU A 6 -8.11 26.06 4.13
N LYS A 7 -8.13 26.24 2.81
CA LYS A 7 -9.13 27.07 2.14
C LYS A 7 -10.52 26.46 2.33
N ASN A 8 -11.51 27.29 2.64
CA ASN A 8 -12.91 26.88 2.89
C ASN A 8 -13.08 25.84 4.01
N PHE A 9 -12.08 25.65 4.88
CA PHE A 9 -12.18 24.72 6.00
C PHE A 9 -12.54 25.47 7.29
N SER A 10 -13.60 25.02 7.94
CA SER A 10 -14.02 25.42 9.28
C SER A 10 -13.65 24.33 10.28
N PRO A 11 -12.97 24.66 11.38
CA PRO A 11 -12.67 23.69 12.42
C PRO A 11 -13.90 23.20 13.19
N TYR A 12 -15.06 23.83 12.99
CA TYR A 12 -16.34 23.50 13.65
C TYR A 12 -17.28 22.71 12.76
N SER A 13 -17.35 23.06 11.47
CA SER A 13 -18.30 22.50 10.51
C SER A 13 -17.64 21.67 9.41
N GLY A 14 -16.30 21.56 9.41
CA GLY A 14 -15.54 20.94 8.33
C GLY A 14 -15.51 21.84 7.11
N HIS A 15 -15.68 21.27 5.93
CA HIS A 15 -15.68 22.04 4.69
C HIS A 15 -16.92 22.94 4.63
N ILE A 16 -16.70 24.23 4.40
CA ILE A 16 -17.76 25.21 4.22
C ILE A 16 -18.10 25.23 2.73
N TYR A 17 -19.23 24.62 2.39
CA TYR A 17 -19.78 24.68 1.05
C TYR A 17 -20.81 25.81 0.94
N ASN A 18 -21.01 26.23 -0.30
CA ASN A 18 -22.20 26.98 -0.66
C ASN A 18 -23.15 25.94 -1.28
N ASP A 19 -24.04 25.36 -0.48
CA ASP A 19 -24.88 24.18 -0.79
C ASP A 19 -25.68 24.26 -2.11
N MET A 20 -25.74 25.44 -2.75
CA MET A 20 -26.46 25.66 -4.01
C MET A 20 -25.55 25.74 -5.27
N ARG A 21 -24.24 25.48 -5.19
CA ARG A 21 -23.33 25.71 -6.33
C ARG A 21 -22.33 24.59 -6.66
N VAL A 22 -22.21 23.54 -5.85
CA VAL A 22 -21.25 22.47 -6.11
C VAL A 22 -21.97 21.31 -6.80
N PRO A 23 -21.48 20.82 -7.95
CA PRO A 23 -22.04 19.62 -8.56
C PRO A 23 -21.80 18.40 -7.67
N LEU A 24 -22.70 17.42 -7.78
CA LEU A 24 -22.68 16.25 -6.91
C LEU A 24 -22.51 14.99 -7.75
N ILE A 25 -21.67 14.05 -7.31
CA ILE A 25 -21.60 12.70 -7.84
C ILE A 25 -22.24 11.70 -6.88
N LYS A 26 -22.87 10.66 -7.44
CA LYS A 26 -23.47 9.54 -6.71
C LYS A 26 -23.13 8.23 -7.39
N LYS A 27 -23.10 7.14 -6.64
CA LYS A 27 -23.12 5.78 -7.20
C LYS A 27 -24.57 5.43 -7.56
N HIS A 28 -24.79 4.65 -8.63
CA HIS A 28 -26.15 4.26 -9.05
C HIS A 28 -26.99 3.65 -7.92
N ASP A 29 -26.34 2.88 -7.04
CA ASP A 29 -27.03 2.02 -6.07
C ASP A 29 -27.02 2.61 -4.65
N ARG A 30 -26.23 3.67 -4.41
CA ARG A 30 -26.03 4.22 -3.06
C ARG A 30 -25.60 5.67 -3.05
N HIS A 31 -25.97 6.35 -1.98
CA HIS A 31 -25.45 7.67 -1.65
C HIS A 31 -24.15 7.51 -0.85
N PHE A 32 -23.22 8.43 -1.06
CA PHE A 32 -22.05 8.56 -0.19
C PHE A 32 -22.52 8.97 1.20
N SER A 33 -21.92 8.39 2.24
CA SER A 33 -22.31 8.70 3.61
C SER A 33 -21.15 8.50 4.57
N LYS A 34 -21.18 9.26 5.67
CA LYS A 34 -20.22 9.11 6.76
C LYS A 34 -20.39 7.73 7.40
N SER A 35 -19.44 6.84 7.17
CA SER A 35 -19.42 5.56 7.89
C SER A 35 -19.29 5.81 9.40
N PRO A 36 -20.17 5.27 10.25
CA PRO A 36 -20.04 5.37 11.70
C PRO A 36 -18.81 4.60 12.20
N HIS A 37 -18.37 3.58 11.46
CA HIS A 37 -17.23 2.72 11.78
C HIS A 37 -15.86 3.33 11.45
N ARG A 38 -15.81 4.58 10.98
CA ARG A 38 -14.54 5.26 10.66
C ARG A 38 -13.67 5.48 11.89
N PHE A 39 -14.25 5.57 13.09
CA PHE A 39 -13.49 5.72 14.32
C PHE A 39 -12.90 4.39 14.81
N ASP A 40 -13.49 3.27 14.43
CA ASP A 40 -12.96 1.92 14.69
C ASP A 40 -11.55 1.75 14.10
N LEU A 41 -11.13 2.62 13.18
CA LEU A 41 -9.75 2.69 12.66
C LEU A 41 -8.72 2.95 13.78
N MET A 42 -9.09 3.71 14.81
CA MET A 42 -8.21 4.02 15.94
C MET A 42 -8.08 2.86 16.94
N ASP A 43 -9.04 1.93 16.95
CA ASP A 43 -9.04 0.77 17.85
C ASP A 43 -8.26 -0.43 17.27
N ARG A 44 -7.82 -0.34 16.00
CA ARG A 44 -7.09 -1.40 15.29
C ARG A 44 -5.59 -1.24 15.46
N LEU A 45 -5.08 -1.62 16.63
CA LEU A 45 -3.65 -1.61 16.95
C LEU A 45 -2.86 -2.51 15.98
N GLY A 46 -1.78 -1.97 15.41
CA GLY A 46 -0.85 -2.69 14.53
C GLY A 46 -1.40 -3.05 13.13
N TYR A 47 -2.61 -2.61 12.78
CA TYR A 47 -3.20 -2.85 11.46
C TYR A 47 -3.20 -1.57 10.64
N PHE A 48 -2.66 -1.60 9.43
CA PHE A 48 -2.70 -0.45 8.53
C PHE A 48 -4.05 -0.41 7.78
N PRO A 49 -4.98 0.50 8.12
CA PRO A 49 -6.36 0.35 7.69
C PRO A 49 -6.66 1.16 6.41
N PHE A 50 -5.62 1.57 5.70
CA PHE A 50 -5.72 2.42 4.52
C PHE A 50 -5.48 1.59 3.25
N LYS A 51 -6.19 1.92 2.17
CA LYS A 51 -5.99 1.35 0.84
C LYS A 51 -4.87 2.11 0.12
N GLU A 52 -4.00 1.37 -0.56
CA GLU A 52 -2.92 1.93 -1.37
C GLU A 52 -3.45 2.32 -2.76
N LEU A 53 -3.23 3.58 -3.13
CA LEU A 53 -3.40 4.11 -4.47
C LEU A 53 -2.03 4.45 -5.04
N ILE A 54 -1.66 3.87 -6.19
CA ILE A 54 -0.38 4.14 -6.85
C ILE A 54 -0.61 5.09 -8.03
N ARG A 55 0.10 6.22 -8.05
CA ARG A 55 0.07 7.21 -9.14
C ARG A 55 1.46 7.81 -9.34
N GLY A 56 1.94 7.85 -10.58
CA GLY A 56 3.24 8.43 -10.92
C GLY A 56 4.42 7.81 -10.16
N GLY A 57 4.37 6.50 -9.89
CA GLY A 57 5.40 5.79 -9.13
C GLY A 57 5.43 6.08 -7.62
N ARG A 58 4.43 6.79 -7.09
CA ARG A 58 4.25 7.06 -5.65
C ARG A 58 3.00 6.37 -5.12
N ALA A 59 3.06 5.96 -3.86
CA ALA A 59 1.96 5.35 -3.14
C ALA A 59 1.28 6.37 -2.20
N TYR A 60 -0.06 6.36 -2.22
CA TYR A 60 -0.93 7.21 -1.41
C TYR A 60 -1.88 6.33 -0.62
N PHE A 61 -2.08 6.61 0.66
CA PHE A 61 -2.87 5.75 1.56
C PHE A 61 -4.17 6.41 1.96
N ILE A 62 -5.29 5.78 1.61
CA ILE A 62 -6.63 6.35 1.73
C ILE A 62 -7.47 5.52 2.70
N SER A 63 -8.05 6.16 3.71
CA SER A 63 -8.91 5.51 4.72
C SER A 63 -10.37 5.43 4.32
N ASP A 64 -10.85 6.42 3.56
CA ASP A 64 -12.22 6.45 3.07
C ASP A 64 -12.35 5.60 1.81
N LEU A 65 -13.13 4.52 1.88
CA LEU A 65 -13.28 3.57 0.78
C LEU A 65 -14.04 4.16 -0.41
N ASP A 66 -15.00 5.06 -0.17
CA ASP A 66 -15.75 5.70 -1.25
C ASP A 66 -14.87 6.70 -2.00
N LEU A 67 -14.04 7.45 -1.27
CA LEU A 67 -13.02 8.30 -1.87
C LEU A 67 -11.98 7.47 -2.65
N PHE A 68 -11.54 6.34 -2.09
CA PHE A 68 -10.62 5.44 -2.78
C PHE A 68 -11.20 4.91 -4.10
N ASP A 69 -12.45 4.43 -4.06
CA ASP A 69 -13.15 3.93 -5.25
C ASP A 69 -13.29 5.03 -6.31
N PHE A 70 -13.63 6.26 -5.90
CA PHE A 70 -13.73 7.41 -6.80
C PHE A 70 -12.39 7.77 -7.43
N LEU A 71 -11.31 7.82 -6.64
CA LEU A 71 -9.96 8.16 -7.11
C LEU A 71 -9.34 7.05 -7.99
N SER A 72 -9.82 5.82 -7.82
CA SER A 72 -9.38 4.64 -8.59
C SER A 72 -10.23 4.36 -9.82
N MET A 73 -11.23 5.20 -10.11
CA MET A 73 -12.14 5.02 -11.22
C MET A 73 -11.40 4.91 -12.56
N ASP A 74 -11.86 3.97 -13.38
CA ASP A 74 -11.38 3.70 -14.75
C ASP A 74 -12.57 3.71 -15.73
N GLU A 75 -12.32 3.55 -17.03
CA GLU A 75 -13.38 3.56 -18.06
C GLU A 75 -14.47 2.52 -17.82
N ARG A 76 -14.14 1.40 -17.15
CA ARG A 76 -15.08 0.29 -16.89
C ARG A 76 -15.97 0.56 -15.69
N THR A 77 -15.44 1.27 -14.72
CA THR A 77 -16.13 1.59 -13.46
C THR A 77 -16.81 2.95 -13.50
N PHE A 78 -16.46 3.79 -14.48
CA PHE A 78 -17.06 5.09 -14.74
C PHE A 78 -18.58 5.05 -14.85
N GLU A 79 -19.12 4.05 -15.56
CA GLU A 79 -20.56 3.86 -15.76
C GLU A 79 -21.33 3.61 -14.45
N ASN A 80 -20.65 3.32 -13.33
CA ASN A 80 -21.30 3.13 -12.04
C ASN A 80 -21.69 4.46 -11.35
N TYR A 81 -21.29 5.60 -11.92
CA TYR A 81 -21.46 6.91 -11.31
C TYR A 81 -22.36 7.82 -12.14
N VAL A 82 -23.15 8.63 -11.43
CA VAL A 82 -24.04 9.64 -12.00
C VAL A 82 -23.73 10.99 -11.36
N THR A 83 -23.70 12.03 -12.17
CA THR A 83 -23.51 13.41 -11.70
C THR A 83 -24.79 14.23 -11.83
N ASP A 84 -25.13 14.95 -10.76
CA ASP A 84 -26.14 15.99 -10.76
C ASP A 84 -25.45 17.34 -11.05
N PHE A 85 -25.99 18.10 -12.02
CA PHE A 85 -25.55 19.47 -12.35
C PHE A 85 -24.11 19.63 -12.85
N PHE A 86 -23.40 18.54 -13.18
CA PHE A 86 -22.10 18.58 -13.87
C PHE A 86 -22.30 18.27 -15.36
N GLN A 87 -22.21 19.29 -16.22
CA GLN A 87 -22.22 19.09 -17.67
C GLN A 87 -20.89 18.45 -18.11
N ASP A 88 -20.96 17.51 -19.05
CA ASP A 88 -19.80 16.85 -19.65
C ASP A 88 -18.90 16.11 -18.63
N TRP A 89 -19.53 15.36 -17.72
CA TRP A 89 -18.82 14.43 -16.84
C TRP A 89 -18.14 13.33 -17.67
N ASP A 90 -16.83 13.22 -17.54
CA ASP A 90 -16.01 12.19 -18.13
C ASP A 90 -14.84 11.83 -17.20
N ILE A 91 -14.05 10.84 -17.61
CA ILE A 91 -12.91 10.39 -16.81
C ILE A 91 -11.80 11.45 -16.72
N SER A 92 -11.66 12.31 -17.72
CA SER A 92 -10.66 13.39 -17.71
C SER A 92 -10.96 14.44 -16.64
N LYS A 93 -12.24 14.62 -16.29
CA LYS A 93 -12.66 15.48 -15.18
C LYS A 93 -12.34 14.87 -13.82
N GLN A 94 -12.49 13.54 -13.66
CA GLN A 94 -12.07 12.86 -12.44
C GLN A 94 -10.57 13.06 -12.17
N ASP A 95 -9.77 13.08 -13.23
CA ASP A 95 -8.32 13.29 -13.17
C ASP A 95 -7.93 14.65 -12.54
N ILE A 96 -8.77 15.69 -12.70
CA ILE A 96 -8.56 17.00 -12.07
C ILE A 96 -8.70 16.89 -10.55
N PHE A 97 -9.73 16.19 -10.07
CA PHE A 97 -9.96 15.95 -8.65
C PHE A 97 -8.90 15.03 -8.06
N LEU A 98 -8.47 14.02 -8.80
CA LEU A 98 -7.34 13.18 -8.44
C LEU A 98 -6.08 14.01 -8.25
N LYS A 99 -5.70 14.83 -9.24
CA LYS A 99 -4.52 15.72 -9.13
C LYS A 99 -4.62 16.67 -7.93
N SER A 100 -5.79 17.24 -7.68
CA SER A 100 -6.04 18.12 -6.53
C SER A 100 -5.84 17.37 -5.21
N PHE A 101 -6.37 16.16 -5.10
CA PHE A 101 -6.18 15.28 -3.94
C PHE A 101 -4.71 14.93 -3.71
N LEU A 102 -3.99 14.48 -4.75
CA LEU A 102 -2.58 14.11 -4.64
C LEU A 102 -1.71 15.30 -4.22
N ASN A 103 -1.96 16.49 -4.77
CA ASN A 103 -1.28 17.72 -4.37
C ASN A 103 -1.54 18.06 -2.89
N GLY A 104 -2.80 17.97 -2.47
CA GLY A 104 -3.18 18.14 -1.08
C GLY A 104 -2.48 17.14 -0.15
N TYR A 105 -2.41 15.87 -0.57
CA TYR A 105 -1.72 14.81 0.15
C TYR A 105 -0.23 15.12 0.32
N ASP A 106 0.48 15.42 -0.76
CA ASP A 106 1.90 15.77 -0.73
C ASP A 106 2.16 16.98 0.20
N THR A 107 1.30 17.99 0.13
CA THR A 107 1.38 19.17 1.02
C THR A 107 1.16 18.78 2.48
N GLY A 108 0.18 17.91 2.77
CA GLY A 108 -0.12 17.43 4.11
C GLY A 108 1.02 16.59 4.71
N ILE A 109 1.72 15.80 3.90
CA ILE A 109 2.92 15.06 4.33
C ILE A 109 4.02 16.03 4.79
N ILE A 110 4.27 17.08 4.01
CA ILE A 110 5.31 18.09 4.31
C ILE A 110 4.97 18.88 5.57
N ASP A 111 3.71 19.29 5.70
CA ASP A 111 3.25 20.16 6.78
C ASP A 111 2.92 19.42 8.08
N TYR A 112 3.01 18.09 8.12
CA TYR A 112 2.62 17.28 9.28
C TYR A 112 3.21 17.78 10.61
N GLU A 113 4.51 18.11 10.64
CA GLU A 113 5.18 18.62 11.85
C GLU A 113 4.60 19.96 12.32
N ARG A 114 4.19 20.82 11.37
CA ARG A 114 3.50 22.07 11.69
C ARG A 114 2.12 21.80 12.26
N ASN A 115 1.42 20.78 11.74
CA ASN A 115 0.05 20.45 12.13
C ASN A 115 -0.03 19.88 13.55
N ILE A 116 0.90 19.01 13.95
CA ILE A 116 0.96 18.48 15.32
C ILE A 116 1.52 19.50 16.34
N GLY A 117 2.00 20.65 15.87
CA GLY A 117 2.43 21.76 16.71
C GLY A 117 3.85 21.63 17.26
N THR A 118 4.51 22.78 17.43
CA THR A 118 5.93 22.86 17.84
C THR A 118 6.20 22.29 19.23
N SER A 119 5.22 22.32 20.13
CA SER A 119 5.35 21.77 21.48
C SER A 119 5.27 20.25 21.54
N TYR A 120 4.77 19.58 20.49
CA TYR A 120 4.56 18.13 20.49
C TYR A 120 5.84 17.37 20.86
N GLN A 121 6.99 17.76 20.30
CA GLN A 121 8.25 17.07 20.54
C GLN A 121 8.70 17.10 22.01
N THR A 122 8.27 18.12 22.76
CA THR A 122 8.61 18.30 24.18
C THR A 122 7.68 17.55 25.13
N LEU A 123 6.58 16.98 24.64
CA LEU A 123 5.62 16.26 25.46
C LEU A 123 6.20 14.91 25.96
N PRO A 124 5.87 14.48 27.18
CA PRO A 124 6.09 13.11 27.63
C PRO A 124 5.40 12.09 26.71
N GLN A 125 5.92 10.87 26.66
CA GLN A 125 5.47 9.82 25.71
C GLN A 125 3.97 9.49 25.82
N GLU A 126 3.45 9.35 27.05
CA GLU A 126 2.01 9.12 27.27
C GLU A 126 1.15 10.28 26.76
N GLN A 127 1.61 11.52 26.94
CA GLN A 127 0.92 12.72 26.46
C GLN A 127 1.00 12.84 24.93
N LYS A 128 2.13 12.43 24.32
CA LYS A 128 2.25 12.32 22.86
C LYS A 128 1.21 11.36 22.28
N MET A 129 1.05 10.19 22.89
CA MET A 129 0.03 9.21 22.47
C MET A 129 -1.38 9.81 22.54
N GLN A 130 -1.78 10.36 23.68
CA GLN A 130 -3.10 10.98 23.84
C GLN A 130 -3.34 12.12 22.83
N TYR A 131 -2.31 12.94 22.60
CA TYR A 131 -2.34 14.03 21.63
C TYR A 131 -2.55 13.51 20.20
N LEU A 132 -1.78 12.51 19.77
CA LEU A 132 -1.91 11.91 18.44
C LEU A 132 -3.26 11.23 18.24
N HIS A 133 -3.77 10.51 19.26
CA HIS A 133 -5.11 9.94 19.19
C HIS A 133 -6.16 11.03 18.95
N THR A 134 -6.09 12.14 19.70
CA THR A 134 -7.00 13.28 19.53
C THR A 134 -6.85 13.91 18.14
N PHE A 135 -5.62 14.06 17.64
CA PHE A 135 -5.32 14.58 16.31
C PHE A 135 -5.89 13.69 15.20
N CYS A 136 -5.70 12.37 15.28
CA CYS A 136 -6.21 11.42 14.30
C CYS A 136 -7.75 11.37 14.31
N LEU A 137 -8.38 11.37 15.49
CA LEU A 137 -9.83 11.48 15.61
C LEU A 137 -10.35 12.76 14.96
N TYR A 138 -9.67 13.89 15.18
CA TYR A 138 -10.01 15.15 14.55
C TYR A 138 -9.90 15.10 13.02
N CYS A 139 -8.89 14.40 12.48
CA CYS A 139 -8.81 14.17 11.04
C CYS A 139 -10.02 13.35 10.54
N LEU A 140 -10.37 12.27 11.24
CA LEU A 140 -11.48 11.36 10.89
C LEU A 140 -12.87 12.01 10.99
N ASP A 141 -13.02 13.07 11.78
CA ASP A 141 -14.27 13.84 11.83
C ASP A 141 -14.60 14.53 10.50
N PHE A 142 -13.56 14.93 9.75
CA PHE A 142 -13.70 15.74 8.54
C PHE A 142 -13.22 15.04 7.27
N LEU A 143 -12.57 13.88 7.40
CA LEU A 143 -12.11 13.05 6.30
C LEU A 143 -13.21 12.07 5.87
N TYR A 144 -14.17 12.58 5.11
CA TYR A 144 -15.19 11.77 4.47
C TYR A 144 -15.53 12.38 3.11
N PHE A 145 -15.81 11.52 2.14
CA PHE A 145 -16.30 11.96 0.83
C PHE A 145 -17.82 11.82 0.78
N ASP A 146 -18.53 12.90 0.49
CA ASP A 146 -20.00 12.99 0.39
C ASP A 146 -20.51 13.13 -1.05
N GLY A 147 -19.61 13.12 -2.03
CA GLY A 147 -19.95 13.25 -3.45
C GLY A 147 -19.82 14.67 -3.99
N ASP A 148 -19.44 15.65 -3.17
CA ASP A 148 -19.25 17.03 -3.65
C ASP A 148 -18.03 17.13 -4.58
N LEU A 149 -18.22 17.67 -5.79
CA LEU A 149 -17.19 17.84 -6.80
C LEU A 149 -16.58 19.25 -6.74
N ASP A 150 -15.69 19.48 -5.77
CA ASP A 150 -14.94 20.75 -5.60
C ASP A 150 -13.43 20.49 -5.45
N GLU A 151 -12.60 21.20 -6.22
CA GLU A 151 -11.14 20.99 -6.21
C GLU A 151 -10.51 21.31 -4.84
N HIS A 152 -11.01 22.32 -4.13
CA HIS A 152 -10.48 22.67 -2.80
C HIS A 152 -10.87 21.63 -1.76
N LEU A 153 -12.06 21.04 -1.87
CA LEU A 153 -12.44 19.88 -1.06
C LEU A 153 -11.45 18.74 -1.28
N PHE A 154 -11.22 18.32 -2.53
CA PHE A 154 -10.31 17.20 -2.82
C PHE A 154 -8.90 17.47 -2.33
N HIS A 155 -8.39 18.68 -2.51
CA HIS A 155 -7.11 19.09 -1.93
C HIS A 155 -7.10 18.94 -0.40
N ASN A 156 -8.12 19.44 0.30
CA ASN A 156 -8.18 19.35 1.75
C ASN A 156 -8.37 17.91 2.24
N LEU A 157 -9.15 17.08 1.54
CA LEU A 157 -9.27 15.64 1.83
C LEU A 157 -7.91 14.95 1.71
N GLY A 158 -7.14 15.25 0.65
CA GLY A 158 -5.77 14.78 0.51
C GLY A 158 -4.89 15.20 1.68
N TYR A 159 -4.97 16.48 2.05
CA TYR A 159 -4.19 17.04 3.16
C TYR A 159 -4.50 16.39 4.52
N LEU A 160 -5.79 16.22 4.82
CA LEU A 160 -6.26 15.56 6.03
C LEU A 160 -5.90 14.08 6.03
N GLN A 161 -6.02 13.40 4.89
CA GLN A 161 -5.65 11.99 4.74
C GLN A 161 -4.15 11.78 5.01
N ALA A 162 -3.29 12.62 4.45
CA ALA A 162 -1.86 12.57 4.68
C ALA A 162 -1.51 12.83 6.15
N SER A 163 -2.17 13.81 6.77
CA SER A 163 -2.01 14.12 8.18
C SER A 163 -2.41 12.95 9.07
N LEU A 164 -3.57 12.33 8.81
CA LEU A 164 -4.03 11.13 9.49
C LEU A 164 -3.04 9.97 9.33
N TYR A 165 -2.58 9.71 8.10
CA TYR A 165 -1.62 8.65 7.82
C TYR A 165 -0.33 8.82 8.64
N ARG A 166 0.22 10.04 8.66
CA ARG A 166 1.43 10.34 9.43
C ARG A 166 1.20 10.24 10.94
N GLY A 167 0.04 10.67 11.43
CA GLY A 167 -0.38 10.48 12.82
C GLY A 167 -0.42 9.01 13.21
N PHE A 168 -1.01 8.17 12.36
CA PHE A 168 -1.08 6.72 12.58
C PHE A 168 0.30 6.05 12.59
N VAL A 169 1.19 6.45 11.67
CA VAL A 169 2.58 5.96 11.65
C VAL A 169 3.30 6.31 12.95
N GLU A 170 3.13 7.54 13.45
CA GLU A 170 3.77 8.01 14.68
C GLU A 170 3.24 7.30 15.93
N ILE A 171 1.94 7.01 16.01
CA ILE A 171 1.34 6.20 17.08
C ILE A 171 2.03 4.83 17.12
N ASN A 172 2.12 4.14 15.98
CA ASN A 172 2.76 2.82 15.91
C ASN A 172 4.27 2.89 16.27
N ASN A 173 4.97 3.96 15.88
CA ASN A 173 6.36 4.20 16.29
C ASN A 173 6.49 4.21 17.82
N ILE A 174 5.66 4.99 18.49
CA ILE A 174 5.73 5.18 19.95
C ILE A 174 5.39 3.89 20.68
N GLU A 175 4.37 3.16 20.24
CA GLU A 175 3.97 1.88 20.85
C GLU A 175 5.06 0.80 20.72
N SER A 176 5.74 0.75 19.57
CA SER A 176 6.84 -0.19 19.35
C SER A 176 7.99 -0.02 20.37
N ILE A 177 8.19 1.21 20.87
CA ILE A 177 9.21 1.55 21.87
C ILE A 177 8.76 1.15 23.29
N LEU A 178 7.47 1.34 23.61
CA LEU A 178 6.92 1.03 24.94
C LEU A 178 6.86 -0.48 25.24
N ALA A 179 6.62 -1.30 24.23
CA ALA A 179 6.26 -2.69 24.45
C ALA A 179 7.42 -3.58 24.97
N GLY A 180 8.69 -3.17 24.87
CA GLY A 180 9.86 -3.98 25.28
C GLY A 180 9.92 -5.40 24.67
N ARG A 181 9.03 -5.69 23.72
CA ARG A 181 8.79 -6.97 23.08
C ARG A 181 9.11 -6.76 21.61
N SER A 182 10.04 -7.55 21.09
CA SER A 182 10.20 -7.73 19.66
C SER A 182 8.89 -8.29 19.09
N VAL A 183 8.06 -7.43 18.52
CA VAL A 183 7.02 -7.80 17.56
C VAL A 183 7.16 -6.84 16.39
N GLY A 184 7.25 -7.43 15.20
CA GLY A 184 7.73 -6.82 13.98
C GLY A 184 7.08 -5.48 13.68
N ILE A 185 7.95 -4.50 13.50
CA ILE A 185 7.87 -3.29 12.69
C ILE A 185 8.95 -2.37 13.28
N ARG A 186 10.21 -2.62 12.91
CA ARG A 186 11.27 -1.62 13.09
C ARG A 186 11.04 -0.54 12.03
N LEU A 187 10.27 0.48 12.37
CA LEU A 187 10.19 1.73 11.61
C LEU A 187 11.53 2.46 11.71
N HIS A 188 12.48 2.13 10.83
CA HIS A 188 13.74 2.89 10.73
C HIS A 188 13.47 4.24 10.05
N PHE A 189 13.10 5.25 10.85
CA PHE A 189 12.91 6.64 10.44
C PHE A 189 14.22 7.34 10.02
N ASP A 190 15.38 6.77 10.39
CA ASP A 190 16.70 7.37 10.13
C ASP A 190 17.06 7.50 8.65
N SER A 191 16.38 6.76 7.75
CA SER A 191 16.67 6.80 6.32
C SER A 191 16.07 8.02 5.62
N TYR A 192 14.85 8.44 6.00
CA TYR A 192 14.15 9.54 5.31
C TYR A 192 14.73 10.92 5.65
N LEU A 193 15.09 11.16 6.92
CA LEU A 193 15.80 12.39 7.31
C LEU A 193 17.24 12.44 6.76
N LYS A 194 17.92 11.28 6.59
CA LYS A 194 19.20 11.22 5.87
C LYS A 194 19.06 11.54 4.38
N VAL A 195 18.00 11.08 3.74
CA VAL A 195 17.74 11.37 2.31
C VAL A 195 17.36 12.84 2.11
N LEU A 196 16.55 13.42 2.99
CA LEU A 196 16.20 14.86 2.93
C LEU A 196 17.38 15.77 3.30
N SER A 197 18.22 15.40 4.27
CA SER A 197 19.45 16.15 4.59
C SER A 197 20.51 16.00 3.49
N SER A 198 20.57 14.86 2.80
CA SER A 198 21.42 14.68 1.61
C SER A 198 20.94 15.48 0.40
N ALA A 199 19.62 15.73 0.28
CA ALA A 199 19.03 16.59 -0.74
C ALA A 199 19.22 18.08 -0.42
N LYS A 200 19.17 18.49 0.86
CA LYS A 200 19.50 19.87 1.29
C LYS A 200 21.00 20.18 1.26
N ALA A 201 21.87 19.16 1.30
CA ALA A 201 23.32 19.32 1.22
C ALA A 201 23.84 19.50 -0.23
N ARG A 202 22.99 19.35 -1.24
CA ARG A 202 23.30 19.72 -2.63
C ARG A 202 22.47 20.94 -3.01
N GLY A 203 23.09 22.10 -2.87
CA GLY A 203 22.45 23.39 -3.09
C GLY A 203 21.87 23.57 -4.49
N GLU A 204 20.87 24.44 -4.53
CA GLU A 204 20.24 25.10 -5.68
C GLU A 204 19.46 24.19 -6.66
N ILE A 205 18.16 24.44 -6.79
CA ILE A 205 17.49 24.72 -8.07
C ILE A 205 16.18 25.46 -7.77
N THR A 206 16.12 26.70 -8.26
CA THR A 206 14.95 27.54 -8.47
C THR A 206 13.94 26.81 -9.38
N PRO A 207 12.62 26.86 -9.12
CA PRO A 207 11.65 26.20 -10.00
C PRO A 207 11.50 27.02 -11.28
N THR A 208 12.21 26.62 -12.33
CA THR A 208 11.98 27.11 -13.69
C THR A 208 10.90 26.25 -14.33
N ILE A 209 9.77 26.90 -14.63
CA ILE A 209 8.69 26.39 -15.48
C ILE A 209 9.27 26.07 -16.85
N LEU A 210 9.19 24.81 -17.27
CA LEU A 210 9.33 24.41 -18.68
C LEU A 210 8.13 23.53 -19.04
N THR A 211 7.16 24.19 -19.67
CA THR A 211 6.32 23.60 -20.72
C THR A 211 7.21 22.99 -21.79
N GLU A 212 7.04 21.69 -22.06
CA GLU A 212 6.96 21.19 -23.42
C GLU A 212 6.33 19.80 -23.44
N SER A 213 5.45 19.64 -24.42
CA SER A 213 4.55 18.54 -24.66
C SER A 213 5.25 17.54 -25.58
N GLU A 214 5.42 16.29 -25.16
CA GLU A 214 5.60 15.18 -26.09
C GLU A 214 4.59 14.09 -25.77
N ALA A 215 3.67 13.92 -26.72
CA ALA A 215 2.67 12.88 -26.74
C ALA A 215 3.36 11.51 -26.87
N VAL A 216 3.22 10.68 -25.84
CA VAL A 216 3.48 9.25 -25.94
C VAL A 216 2.14 8.55 -25.81
N ASN A 217 1.77 7.81 -26.86
CA ASN A 217 0.57 7.01 -26.94
C ASN A 217 0.41 6.12 -25.69
N GLU A 218 -0.54 6.46 -24.83
CA GLU A 218 -1.01 5.61 -23.75
C GLU A 218 -1.88 4.48 -24.34
N SER A 219 -1.24 3.40 -24.77
CA SER A 219 -1.91 2.12 -24.87
C SER A 219 -2.02 1.52 -23.46
N ALA A 220 -3.26 1.46 -22.94
CA ALA A 220 -3.72 0.77 -21.74
C ALA A 220 -2.72 -0.22 -21.10
N ILE A 221 -1.97 0.24 -20.10
CA ILE A 221 -1.20 -0.63 -19.20
C ILE A 221 -2.19 -1.18 -18.16
N PRO A 222 -2.34 -2.50 -18.00
CA PRO A 222 -3.22 -3.05 -16.97
C PRO A 222 -2.73 -2.59 -15.59
N ILE A 223 -3.67 -2.10 -14.77
CA ILE A 223 -3.41 -1.73 -13.37
C ILE A 223 -2.84 -2.96 -12.67
N ASN A 224 -1.54 -2.97 -12.37
CA ASN A 224 -0.93 -4.00 -11.53
C ASN A 224 -1.43 -3.82 -10.10
N THR A 225 -2.51 -4.53 -9.74
CA THR A 225 -3.00 -4.58 -8.36
C THR A 225 -2.00 -5.38 -7.52
N ARG A 226 -1.17 -4.66 -6.76
CA ARG A 226 -0.25 -5.24 -5.78
C ARG A 226 -1.01 -5.68 -4.55
N ILE A 227 -0.48 -6.70 -3.89
CA ILE A 227 -1.05 -7.26 -2.66
C ILE A 227 -0.47 -6.51 -1.46
N GLU A 228 -1.34 -5.82 -0.72
CA GLU A 228 -0.97 -5.10 0.50
C GLU A 228 -0.56 -6.08 1.61
N LEU A 229 0.68 -5.98 2.08
CA LEU A 229 1.26 -6.78 3.16
C LEU A 229 1.28 -5.99 4.47
N LEU A 230 0.62 -6.55 5.48
CA LEU A 230 0.52 -6.04 6.85
C LEU A 230 1.35 -6.86 7.85
N CYS A 231 2.22 -7.73 7.35
CA CYS A 231 3.13 -8.58 8.14
C CYS A 231 4.57 -8.05 8.08
N ASP A 232 5.51 -8.75 8.73
CA ASP A 232 6.92 -8.39 8.70
C ASP A 232 7.51 -8.57 7.29
N LEU A 233 7.89 -7.45 6.68
CA LEU A 233 8.36 -7.44 5.29
C LEU A 233 9.74 -8.08 5.12
N GLU A 234 10.60 -8.07 6.16
CA GLU A 234 11.90 -8.75 6.10
C GLU A 234 11.73 -10.26 6.14
N GLU A 235 10.72 -10.74 6.88
CA GLU A 235 10.37 -12.16 6.89
C GLU A 235 9.85 -12.63 5.54
N VAL A 236 9.00 -11.80 4.89
CA VAL A 236 8.57 -12.07 3.51
C VAL A 236 9.76 -12.10 2.58
N ARG A 237 10.69 -11.13 2.64
CA ARG A 237 11.92 -11.17 1.82
C ARG A 237 12.75 -12.42 2.06
N THR A 238 12.94 -12.79 3.32
CA THR A 238 13.70 -13.98 3.73
C THR A 238 13.09 -15.26 3.14
N ILE A 239 11.75 -15.36 3.14
CA ILE A 239 11.05 -16.49 2.51
C ILE A 239 11.33 -16.56 1.02
N TRP A 240 11.29 -15.42 0.32
CA TRP A 240 11.45 -15.38 -1.13
C TRP A 240 12.92 -15.45 -1.59
N TRP A 241 13.89 -15.13 -0.74
CA TRP A 241 15.33 -15.26 -1.02
C TRP A 241 15.79 -16.69 -1.31
N VAL A 242 15.03 -17.71 -0.94
CA VAL A 242 15.35 -19.09 -1.37
C VAL A 242 15.40 -19.24 -2.90
N LEU A 243 14.77 -18.34 -3.66
CA LEU A 243 14.82 -18.35 -5.12
C LEU A 243 16.08 -17.67 -5.71
N THR A 244 16.94 -17.06 -4.88
CA THR A 244 18.20 -16.44 -5.32
C THR A 244 19.41 -17.36 -5.22
N ALA A 245 19.19 -18.62 -4.85
CA ALA A 245 20.21 -19.66 -4.76
C ALA A 245 19.73 -20.96 -5.45
N PRO A 246 20.65 -21.89 -5.74
CA PRO A 246 20.29 -23.14 -6.40
C PRO A 246 19.25 -23.97 -5.63
N ILE A 247 18.42 -24.71 -6.35
CA ILE A 247 17.37 -25.57 -5.78
C ILE A 247 17.52 -26.99 -6.30
N LYS A 248 17.53 -27.95 -5.39
CA LYS A 248 17.60 -29.37 -5.71
C LYS A 248 16.23 -29.90 -6.09
N THR A 249 16.01 -30.13 -7.38
CA THR A 249 14.77 -30.70 -7.91
C THR A 249 14.92 -32.17 -8.25
N LYS A 250 13.82 -32.86 -8.54
CA LYS A 250 13.85 -34.26 -9.01
C LYS A 250 14.68 -34.47 -10.28
N ASN A 251 14.83 -33.43 -11.10
CA ASN A 251 15.58 -33.46 -12.36
C ASN A 251 17.04 -32.98 -12.20
N GLY A 252 17.52 -32.77 -10.96
CA GLY A 252 18.84 -32.24 -10.68
C GLY A 252 18.81 -30.87 -9.99
N VAL A 253 19.99 -30.28 -9.83
CA VAL A 253 20.12 -28.93 -9.26
C VAL A 253 19.79 -27.91 -10.33
N GLN A 254 18.78 -27.09 -10.08
CA GLN A 254 18.43 -25.93 -10.90
C GLN A 254 19.15 -24.71 -10.35
N ASP A 255 19.69 -23.88 -11.24
CA ASP A 255 20.29 -22.60 -10.88
C ASP A 255 19.26 -21.64 -10.26
N ALA A 256 19.76 -20.59 -9.62
CA ALA A 256 18.92 -19.54 -9.04
C ALA A 256 17.93 -18.98 -10.07
N VAL A 257 16.67 -18.81 -9.65
CA VAL A 257 15.60 -18.24 -10.50
C VAL A 257 15.79 -16.74 -10.66
N PHE A 258 16.27 -16.09 -9.60
CA PHE A 258 16.46 -14.65 -9.53
C PHE A 258 17.88 -14.32 -9.08
N ASN A 259 18.41 -13.19 -9.52
CA ASN A 259 19.43 -12.48 -8.75
C ASN A 259 18.79 -11.55 -7.69
N VAL A 260 19.60 -10.95 -6.83
CA VAL A 260 19.14 -10.08 -5.73
C VAL A 260 18.34 -8.87 -6.24
N GLN A 261 18.69 -8.29 -7.39
CA GLN A 261 17.95 -7.16 -7.95
C GLN A 261 16.61 -7.61 -8.52
N GLU A 262 16.58 -8.76 -9.18
CA GLU A 262 15.37 -9.29 -9.82
C GLU A 262 14.33 -9.77 -8.80
N ILE A 263 14.76 -10.39 -7.69
CA ILE A 263 13.81 -10.78 -6.63
C ILE A 263 13.18 -9.54 -6.00
N ASN A 264 13.95 -8.46 -5.80
CA ASN A 264 13.43 -7.21 -5.27
C ASN A 264 12.44 -6.55 -6.25
N ARG A 265 12.68 -6.63 -7.56
CA ARG A 265 11.71 -6.16 -8.57
C ARG A 265 10.44 -7.00 -8.56
N PHE A 266 10.55 -8.33 -8.47
CA PHE A 266 9.38 -9.21 -8.34
C PHE A 266 8.54 -8.86 -7.10
N LEU A 267 9.18 -8.74 -5.93
CA LEU A 267 8.49 -8.39 -4.70
C LEU A 267 7.87 -6.99 -4.79
N GLY A 268 8.59 -6.04 -5.41
CA GLY A 268 8.11 -4.71 -5.77
C GLY A 268 6.88 -4.71 -6.67
N SER A 269 6.77 -5.64 -7.61
CA SER A 269 5.63 -5.75 -8.53
C SER A 269 4.46 -6.56 -7.99
N ALA A 270 4.70 -7.50 -7.06
CA ALA A 270 3.69 -8.40 -6.54
C ALA A 270 3.04 -7.89 -5.24
N PHE A 271 3.85 -7.27 -4.37
CA PHE A 271 3.45 -6.88 -3.03
C PHE A 271 3.65 -5.40 -2.80
N SER A 272 2.82 -4.82 -1.94
CA SER A 272 2.96 -3.47 -1.43
C SER A 272 2.87 -3.44 0.09
N SER A 273 3.24 -2.30 0.67
CA SER A 273 3.00 -2.06 2.08
C SER A 273 2.82 -0.58 2.29
N GLY A 274 1.67 -0.21 2.84
CA GLY A 274 1.33 1.16 3.03
C GLY A 274 1.99 1.83 4.21
N ALA A 275 2.38 1.03 5.19
CA ALA A 275 3.28 1.49 6.24
C ALA A 275 4.73 1.68 5.72
N PHE A 276 5.13 0.97 4.65
CA PHE A 276 6.50 1.00 4.12
C PHE A 276 6.54 1.05 2.58
N PRO A 277 6.20 2.19 1.96
CA PRO A 277 6.16 2.32 0.49
C PRO A 277 7.51 1.99 -0.17
N GLU A 278 8.60 2.32 0.53
CA GLU A 278 9.97 2.11 0.07
C GLU A 278 10.46 0.66 0.24
N ALA A 279 9.77 -0.18 1.02
CA ALA A 279 10.19 -1.56 1.27
C ALA A 279 10.00 -2.45 0.03
N PHE A 280 9.02 -2.14 -0.81
CA PHE A 280 8.79 -2.78 -2.09
C PHE A 280 8.71 -1.68 -3.14
N LYS A 281 9.86 -1.24 -3.65
CA LYS A 281 9.88 -0.21 -4.70
C LYS A 281 9.32 -0.79 -5.99
N THR A 282 8.34 -0.11 -6.57
CA THR A 282 7.98 -0.30 -7.98
C THR A 282 9.15 0.19 -8.84
N GLY A 283 9.97 -0.76 -9.30
CA GLY A 283 10.99 -0.49 -10.31
C GLY A 283 10.41 -0.52 -11.73
N ASP A 284 11.29 -0.43 -12.73
CA ASP A 284 10.99 -0.66 -14.15
C ASP A 284 10.23 -1.98 -14.38
N GLU A 285 9.53 -2.10 -15.53
CA GLU A 285 8.71 -3.27 -15.89
C GLU A 285 9.34 -4.61 -15.47
N TYR A 286 8.62 -5.33 -14.60
CA TYR A 286 9.02 -6.68 -14.23
C TYR A 286 8.86 -7.61 -15.43
N ILE A 287 9.95 -8.28 -15.81
CA ILE A 287 9.94 -9.28 -16.87
C ILE A 287 9.59 -10.63 -16.26
N GLU A 288 8.55 -11.27 -16.79
CA GLU A 288 8.13 -12.63 -16.44
C GLU A 288 9.32 -13.61 -16.42
N LYS A 289 9.41 -14.42 -15.35
CA LYS A 289 10.49 -15.40 -15.21
C LYS A 289 10.07 -16.79 -15.64
N ARG A 290 10.74 -17.32 -16.66
CA ARG A 290 10.57 -18.71 -17.10
C ARG A 290 11.15 -19.66 -16.06
N THR A 291 10.27 -20.45 -15.43
CA THR A 291 10.64 -21.55 -14.53
C THR A 291 10.19 -22.89 -15.11
N SER A 292 10.89 -23.96 -14.76
CA SER A 292 10.52 -25.32 -15.17
C SER A 292 9.14 -25.72 -14.62
N LYS A 293 8.40 -26.58 -15.34
CA LYS A 293 7.17 -27.21 -14.82
C LYS A 293 7.54 -28.29 -13.79
N GLY A 294 6.67 -28.50 -12.79
CA GLY A 294 6.85 -29.55 -11.76
C GLY A 294 7.16 -29.01 -10.37
N ASP A 295 8.33 -29.34 -9.82
CA ASP A 295 8.73 -28.96 -8.45
C ASP A 295 8.69 -27.44 -8.25
N MET A 296 9.13 -26.65 -9.23
CA MET A 296 9.07 -25.18 -9.17
C MET A 296 7.65 -24.63 -9.04
N ARG A 297 6.66 -25.25 -9.69
CA ARG A 297 5.24 -24.85 -9.51
C ARG A 297 4.78 -25.12 -8.08
N SER A 298 5.24 -26.20 -7.47
CA SER A 298 4.94 -26.53 -6.07
C SER A 298 5.65 -25.57 -5.10
N ILE A 299 6.91 -25.21 -5.39
CA ILE A 299 7.67 -24.21 -4.61
C ILE A 299 6.98 -22.84 -4.66
N LEU A 300 6.65 -22.34 -5.85
CA LEU A 300 6.00 -21.04 -6.01
C LEU A 300 4.63 -20.98 -5.32
N ASN A 301 3.82 -22.06 -5.42
CA ASN A 301 2.60 -22.20 -4.65
C ASN A 301 2.87 -22.15 -3.14
N ALA A 302 3.92 -22.84 -2.67
CA ALA A 302 4.25 -22.89 -1.26
C ALA A 302 4.71 -21.53 -0.71
N LEU A 303 5.59 -20.83 -1.43
CA LEU A 303 6.07 -19.48 -1.04
C LEU A 303 4.92 -18.47 -1.01
N MET A 304 4.06 -18.50 -2.02
CA MET A 304 2.91 -17.60 -2.08
C MET A 304 1.88 -17.92 -0.99
N TYR A 305 1.59 -19.21 -0.72
CA TYR A 305 0.67 -19.61 0.33
C TYR A 305 1.17 -19.26 1.72
N VAL A 306 2.47 -19.44 2.00
CA VAL A 306 3.08 -18.98 3.24
C VAL A 306 2.95 -17.46 3.37
N THR A 307 3.25 -16.72 2.31
CA THR A 307 3.12 -15.25 2.32
C THR A 307 1.67 -14.84 2.62
N TYR A 308 0.70 -15.53 2.02
CA TYR A 308 -0.71 -15.37 2.34
C TYR A 308 -1.01 -15.66 3.80
N GLN A 309 -0.52 -16.77 4.37
CA GLN A 309 -0.78 -17.12 5.77
C GLN A 309 -0.21 -16.08 6.73
N LEU A 310 1.05 -15.67 6.53
CA LEU A 310 1.68 -14.61 7.30
C LEU A 310 0.88 -13.31 7.22
N ASN A 311 0.46 -12.92 6.02
CA ASN A 311 -0.33 -11.71 5.88
C ASN A 311 -1.73 -11.89 6.46
N HIS A 312 -2.38 -13.05 6.33
CA HIS A 312 -3.76 -13.29 6.76
C HIS A 312 -3.92 -13.24 8.29
N GLU A 313 -2.88 -13.61 9.04
CA GLU A 313 -2.84 -13.40 10.50
C GLU A 313 -3.04 -11.93 10.88
N HIS A 314 -2.49 -11.03 10.07
CA HIS A 314 -2.57 -9.58 10.26
C HIS A 314 -3.64 -8.91 9.40
N ASN A 315 -4.05 -9.53 8.28
CA ASN A 315 -4.96 -9.03 7.25
C ASN A 315 -6.06 -10.06 6.97
N ARG A 316 -7.10 -10.07 7.81
CA ARG A 316 -8.26 -10.97 7.62
C ARG A 316 -9.01 -10.73 6.31
N SER A 317 -8.82 -9.57 5.67
CA SER A 317 -9.41 -9.26 4.37
C SER A 317 -8.60 -9.79 3.18
N ALA A 318 -7.38 -10.30 3.42
CA ALA A 318 -6.54 -10.89 2.39
C ALA A 318 -7.28 -12.04 1.69
N ASN A 319 -7.35 -11.97 0.36
CA ASN A 319 -8.04 -12.96 -0.45
C ASN A 319 -7.05 -13.81 -1.22
N LEU A 320 -7.05 -15.13 -0.98
CA LEU A 320 -6.14 -16.07 -1.65
C LEU A 320 -6.25 -16.04 -3.19
N ILE A 321 -7.37 -15.56 -3.76
CA ILE A 321 -7.50 -15.34 -5.21
C ILE A 321 -6.53 -14.28 -5.71
N GLU A 322 -6.29 -13.20 -4.97
CA GLU A 322 -5.37 -12.13 -5.37
C GLU A 322 -3.93 -12.65 -5.47
N TYR A 323 -3.54 -13.50 -4.52
CA TYR A 323 -2.25 -14.20 -4.50
C TYR A 323 -2.09 -15.16 -5.69
N ALA A 324 -3.17 -15.88 -6.02
CA ALA A 324 -3.20 -16.75 -7.19
C ALA A 324 -3.08 -15.97 -8.51
N SER A 325 -3.76 -14.83 -8.61
CA SER A 325 -3.67 -13.93 -9.77
C SER A 325 -2.25 -13.36 -9.92
N SER A 326 -1.62 -12.92 -8.83
CA SER A 326 -0.23 -12.45 -8.83
C SER A 326 0.75 -13.52 -9.32
N LEU A 327 0.60 -14.78 -8.89
CA LEU A 327 1.41 -15.88 -9.41
C LEU A 327 1.24 -16.09 -10.93
N ILE A 328 0.00 -16.05 -11.42
CA ILE A 328 -0.29 -16.21 -12.85
C ILE A 328 0.37 -15.10 -13.66
N GLN A 329 0.32 -13.87 -13.14
CA GLN A 329 0.88 -12.70 -13.78
C GLN A 329 2.41 -12.74 -13.88
N HIS A 330 3.11 -13.21 -12.85
CA HIS A 330 4.58 -13.10 -12.80
C HIS A 330 5.32 -14.36 -13.28
N PHE A 331 4.64 -15.51 -13.36
CA PHE A 331 5.27 -16.79 -13.68
C PHE A 331 4.53 -17.56 -14.78
N PRO A 332 5.10 -17.66 -16.00
CA PRO A 332 4.52 -18.38 -17.14
C PRO A 332 4.24 -19.86 -16.89
N VAL A 333 4.80 -20.47 -15.84
CA VAL A 333 4.50 -21.85 -15.44
C VAL A 333 3.02 -22.06 -15.07
N PHE A 334 2.31 -20.97 -14.78
CA PHE A 334 0.87 -20.94 -14.53
C PHE A 334 0.05 -20.50 -15.75
N SER A 335 0.68 -20.17 -16.88
CA SER A 335 -0.01 -19.81 -18.13
C SER A 335 -1.06 -20.87 -18.50
N GLY A 336 -2.28 -20.44 -18.77
CA GLY A 336 -3.44 -21.31 -19.04
C GLY A 336 -4.18 -21.82 -17.80
N SER A 337 -3.73 -21.49 -16.58
CA SER A 337 -4.50 -21.76 -15.35
C SER A 337 -5.41 -20.58 -15.01
N LYS A 338 -6.63 -20.84 -14.52
CA LYS A 338 -7.49 -19.79 -13.96
C LYS A 338 -7.11 -19.49 -12.50
N PRO A 339 -7.28 -18.25 -12.00
CA PRO A 339 -7.00 -17.90 -10.60
C PRO A 339 -7.65 -18.87 -9.59
N GLU A 340 -8.89 -19.30 -9.84
CA GLU A 340 -9.62 -20.24 -8.98
C GLU A 340 -8.97 -21.62 -8.95
N SER A 341 -8.42 -22.07 -10.07
CA SER A 341 -7.72 -23.35 -10.17
C SER A 341 -6.38 -23.33 -9.44
N VAL A 342 -5.67 -22.20 -9.47
CA VAL A 342 -4.42 -22.04 -8.72
C VAL A 342 -4.72 -21.93 -7.22
N LYS A 343 -5.73 -21.13 -6.84
CA LYS A 343 -6.22 -21.00 -5.46
C LYS A 343 -6.57 -22.36 -4.84
N SER A 344 -7.34 -23.19 -5.55
CA SER A 344 -7.82 -24.47 -5.00
C SER A 344 -6.71 -25.49 -4.75
N VAL A 345 -5.56 -25.35 -5.41
CA VAL A 345 -4.44 -26.29 -5.29
C VAL A 345 -3.27 -25.73 -4.49
N MET A 346 -3.28 -24.45 -4.12
CA MET A 346 -2.14 -23.76 -3.49
C MET A 346 -1.75 -24.40 -2.15
N ALA A 347 -2.73 -24.60 -1.26
CA ALA A 347 -2.52 -25.29 0.02
C ALA A 347 -2.08 -26.75 -0.19
N THR A 348 -2.70 -27.46 -1.13
CA THR A 348 -2.40 -28.88 -1.42
C THR A 348 -0.98 -29.09 -1.95
N HIS A 349 -0.41 -28.13 -2.69
CA HIS A 349 0.95 -28.22 -3.21
C HIS A 349 2.01 -27.69 -2.24
N THR A 350 1.60 -26.98 -1.19
CA THR A 350 2.51 -26.39 -0.20
C THR A 350 3.42 -27.43 0.46
N PRO A 351 2.92 -28.60 0.96
CA PRO A 351 3.78 -29.62 1.56
C PRO A 351 4.86 -30.14 0.60
N ASN A 352 4.51 -30.33 -0.68
CA ASN A 352 5.45 -30.79 -1.69
C ASN A 352 6.52 -29.73 -1.98
N GLY A 353 6.13 -28.45 -2.15
CA GLY A 353 7.07 -27.36 -2.34
C GLY A 353 8.03 -27.19 -1.15
N MET A 354 7.50 -27.25 0.07
CA MET A 354 8.28 -27.17 1.30
C MET A 354 9.24 -28.34 1.47
N LYS A 355 8.85 -29.55 1.05
CA LYS A 355 9.75 -30.71 1.04
C LYS A 355 10.92 -30.49 0.09
N VAL A 356 10.67 -30.01 -1.13
CA VAL A 356 11.75 -29.73 -2.10
C VAL A 356 12.72 -28.66 -1.58
N LEU A 357 12.21 -27.60 -0.94
CA LEU A 357 13.05 -26.57 -0.33
C LEU A 357 13.90 -27.13 0.82
N LYS A 358 13.32 -27.95 1.71
CA LYS A 358 14.06 -28.65 2.77
C LYS A 358 15.16 -29.56 2.21
N ASP A 359 14.85 -30.32 1.17
CA ASP A 359 15.82 -31.20 0.49
C ASP A 359 16.95 -30.40 -0.21
N SER A 360 16.76 -29.09 -0.41
CA SER A 360 17.73 -28.17 -1.00
C SER A 360 18.63 -27.47 0.03
N GLN A 361 18.47 -27.73 1.34
CA GLN A 361 19.23 -27.06 2.41
C GLN A 361 20.77 -27.17 2.23
N SER A 362 21.26 -28.25 1.63
CA SER A 362 22.70 -28.44 1.39
C SER A 362 23.27 -27.56 0.27
N VAL A 363 22.42 -27.01 -0.61
CA VAL A 363 22.84 -26.20 -1.78
C VAL A 363 22.28 -24.78 -1.75
N ASN A 364 21.35 -24.50 -0.84
CA ASN A 364 20.65 -23.23 -0.73
C ASN A 364 20.80 -22.66 0.69
N PRO A 365 21.63 -21.63 0.89
CA PRO A 365 21.94 -21.10 2.22
C PRO A 365 20.74 -20.43 2.91
N HIS A 366 19.70 -20.03 2.15
CA HIS A 366 18.56 -19.29 2.69
C HIS A 366 17.46 -20.20 3.26
N VAL A 367 17.54 -21.52 3.05
CA VAL A 367 16.51 -22.47 3.48
C VAL A 367 16.37 -22.51 5.00
N GLU A 368 17.49 -22.42 5.74
CA GLU A 368 17.44 -22.44 7.21
C GLU A 368 16.76 -21.20 7.79
N GLU A 369 17.10 -20.02 7.26
CA GLU A 369 16.49 -18.76 7.66
C GLU A 369 14.99 -18.74 7.34
N MET A 370 14.60 -19.19 6.14
CA MET A 370 13.19 -19.36 5.78
C MET A 370 12.49 -20.31 6.76
N ILE A 371 13.04 -21.49 7.06
CA ILE A 371 12.44 -22.45 7.99
C ILE A 371 12.30 -21.85 9.40
N SER A 372 13.25 -21.02 9.84
CA SER A 372 13.17 -20.32 11.12
C SER A 372 11.95 -19.40 11.18
N VAL A 373 11.72 -18.59 10.14
CA VAL A 373 10.52 -17.75 9.99
C VAL A 373 9.25 -18.60 10.03
N LEU A 374 9.20 -19.69 9.27
CA LEU A 374 8.02 -20.57 9.23
C LEU A 374 7.70 -21.21 10.58
N LYS A 375 8.73 -21.59 11.35
CA LYS A 375 8.58 -22.16 12.70
C LYS A 375 8.08 -21.11 13.69
N LYS A 376 8.60 -19.88 13.62
CA LYS A 376 8.18 -18.75 14.46
C LYS A 376 6.66 -18.55 14.38
N HIS A 377 6.10 -18.64 13.19
CA HIS A 377 4.67 -18.44 12.92
C HIS A 377 3.83 -19.73 12.89
N LYS A 378 4.41 -20.87 13.28
CA LYS A 378 3.71 -22.17 13.32
C LYS A 378 3.05 -22.58 11.99
N ILE A 379 3.62 -22.15 10.86
CA ILE A 379 3.13 -22.48 9.52
C ILE A 379 3.58 -23.90 9.11
N LEU A 380 4.65 -24.40 9.71
CA LEU A 380 5.09 -25.80 9.61
C LEU A 380 4.43 -26.63 10.74
N HIS A 381 3.29 -27.25 10.44
CA HIS A 381 2.71 -28.32 11.25
C HIS A 381 2.78 -29.65 10.50
#